data_AF-A0A9F2QWD8-F1
#
_entry.id   AF-A0A9F2QWD8-F1
#
_cell.length_a   1.000
_cell.length_b   1.000
_cell.length_c   1.000
_cell.angle_alpha   90.00
_cell.angle_beta   90.00
_cell.angle_gamma   90.00
#
_symmetry.space_group_name_H-M   'P 1'
#
loop_
_entity.id
_entity.type
_entity.pdbx_description
1 polymer ?
#
loop_
_entity_poly.entity_id
_entity_poly.type
_entity_poly.pdbx_seq_one_letter_code
_entity_poly.pdbx_strand_id
1 'polypeptide(L)'
;MGRGGRNPASFSNYMIIGLGLLLVRFASWRHVKARPLLGPKEKCGICGQPNVVMVMCDSFDGRLTFHPENETVALPFITLMRRQGSLFLNAYTNSPICCPSRAAMWSGLFTHLTESWNNFKGLDPNYTTWMDLMENKGYYIKKYGKLDYTSGHHSLSNRVEAWTRNVDFLLQQEGRPVAKLIGNKTYIRVMQKDWKVTDEATTWIKNEATKLSQSFVLYLGLNLPHPYPSPSSGENYGASTFLTSPYWLQRV
;
A
#
# COMPACT_ATOMS: atom_id res chain seq x y z
N MET A 1 32.69 26.64 -40.30
CA MET A 1 32.37 25.40 -39.56
C MET A 1 31.62 25.79 -38.29
N GLY A 2 30.55 25.08 -37.94
CA GLY A 2 29.58 25.53 -36.91
C GLY A 2 29.59 24.76 -35.59
N ARG A 3 28.58 25.08 -34.76
CA ARG A 3 28.33 24.75 -33.33
C ARG A 3 28.82 25.87 -32.38
N GLY A 4 28.02 26.40 -31.47
CA GLY A 4 26.59 26.17 -31.19
C GLY A 4 26.25 26.85 -29.87
N GLY A 5 25.17 27.66 -29.83
CA GLY A 5 24.88 28.55 -28.70
C GLY A 5 24.58 27.80 -27.40
N ARG A 6 25.07 28.32 -26.27
CA ARG A 6 24.65 27.90 -24.92
C ARG A 6 23.34 28.61 -24.56
N ASN A 7 22.24 27.88 -24.44
CA ASN A 7 21.07 28.39 -23.72
C ASN A 7 21.32 28.29 -22.20
N PRO A 8 20.97 29.31 -21.41
CA PRO A 8 20.85 29.16 -19.97
C PRO A 8 19.64 28.28 -19.66
N ALA A 9 19.82 27.23 -18.87
CA ALA A 9 18.72 26.39 -18.43
C ALA A 9 17.86 27.17 -17.42
N SER A 10 16.59 27.38 -17.77
CA SER A 10 15.59 27.93 -16.85
C SER A 10 15.33 26.91 -15.73
N PHE A 11 15.56 27.31 -14.48
CA PHE A 11 15.14 26.53 -13.32
C PHE A 11 13.62 26.67 -13.13
N SER A 12 12.86 25.82 -13.79
CA SER A 12 11.45 25.61 -13.47
C SER A 12 11.34 24.74 -12.21
N ASN A 13 10.53 25.17 -11.24
CA ASN A 13 10.29 24.42 -10.01
C ASN A 13 9.66 23.05 -10.31
N TYR A 14 10.32 21.96 -9.89
CA TYR A 14 9.75 20.62 -9.92
C TYR A 14 9.76 20.02 -8.50
N MET A 15 8.56 19.94 -7.91
CA MET A 15 8.33 19.19 -6.69
C MET A 15 8.25 17.70 -7.02
N ILE A 16 9.24 16.91 -6.58
CA ILE A 16 9.25 15.46 -6.77
C ILE A 16 8.29 14.83 -5.75
N ILE A 17 7.07 14.51 -6.20
CA ILE A 17 6.16 13.63 -5.46
C ILE A 17 6.35 12.20 -5.99
N GLY A 18 6.88 11.32 -5.14
CA GLY A 18 6.89 9.89 -5.40
C GLY A 18 5.50 9.30 -5.21
N LEU A 19 4.73 9.18 -6.29
CA LEU A 19 3.49 8.39 -6.32
C LEU A 19 3.43 7.53 -7.58
N GLY A 20 3.00 6.27 -7.40
CA GLY A 20 2.71 5.37 -8.51
C GLY A 20 1.47 5.82 -9.29
N LEU A 21 1.67 6.72 -10.25
CA LEU A 21 0.63 7.19 -11.16
C LEU A 21 0.44 6.21 -12.32
N LEU A 22 -0.68 5.49 -12.31
CA LEU A 22 -1.12 4.69 -13.45
C LEU A 22 -1.75 5.61 -14.51
N LEU A 23 -0.93 6.17 -15.40
CA LEU A 23 -1.39 6.85 -16.62
C LEU A 23 -0.90 6.10 -17.86
N VAL A 24 -1.67 5.11 -18.30
CA VAL A 24 -1.41 4.41 -19.57
C VAL A 24 -2.20 5.07 -20.71
N ARG A 25 -1.50 5.90 -21.49
CA ARG A 25 -1.77 6.05 -22.93
C ARG A 25 -0.59 5.47 -23.68
N PHE A 26 -0.83 4.54 -24.60
CA PHE A 26 -0.24 4.54 -25.95
C PHE A 26 -1.02 3.59 -26.85
N ALA A 27 -0.89 3.75 -28.16
CA ALA A 27 -1.68 3.05 -29.18
C ALA A 27 -0.87 1.97 -29.93
N SER A 28 -1.59 1.13 -30.68
CA SER A 28 -1.16 0.02 -31.54
C SER A 28 -0.66 -1.26 -30.82
N TRP A 29 -1.43 -2.38 -30.79
CA TRP A 29 -1.67 -3.45 -31.82
C TRP A 29 -0.47 -4.43 -31.92
N ARG A 30 -0.54 -5.77 -31.87
CA ARG A 30 -1.56 -6.85 -32.07
C ARG A 30 -1.17 -8.09 -31.19
N HIS A 31 -1.94 -9.17 -30.94
CA HIS A 31 -3.34 -9.58 -31.20
C HIS A 31 -3.77 -10.61 -30.10
N VAL A 32 -4.68 -10.28 -29.17
CA VAL A 32 -5.50 -11.24 -28.39
C VAL A 32 -6.88 -10.61 -28.15
N LYS A 33 -7.98 -11.36 -28.34
CA LYS A 33 -9.35 -10.84 -28.20
C LYS A 33 -9.77 -10.67 -26.72
N ALA A 34 -9.27 -9.64 -26.05
CA ALA A 34 -10.02 -9.00 -24.97
C ALA A 34 -11.10 -8.10 -25.59
N ARG A 35 -12.34 -8.15 -25.08
CA ARG A 35 -13.43 -7.28 -25.54
C ARG A 35 -13.08 -5.83 -25.13
N PRO A 36 -12.87 -4.88 -26.05
CA PRO A 36 -12.52 -3.52 -25.66
C PRO A 36 -13.74 -2.86 -25.02
N LEU A 37 -13.58 -2.27 -23.83
CA LEU A 37 -14.62 -1.46 -23.18
C LEU A 37 -14.76 -0.05 -23.80
N LEU A 38 -14.20 0.20 -24.99
CA LEU A 38 -14.22 1.49 -25.66
C LEU A 38 -14.48 1.30 -27.16
N GLY A 39 -15.69 1.68 -27.59
CA GLY A 39 -16.01 1.93 -28.99
C GLY A 39 -15.48 3.29 -29.46
N PRO A 40 -15.91 3.79 -30.64
CA PRO A 40 -15.53 5.11 -31.13
C PRO A 40 -15.90 6.20 -30.11
N LYS A 41 -15.06 7.23 -30.01
CA LYS A 41 -15.30 8.36 -29.11
C LYS A 41 -16.49 9.20 -29.58
N GLU A 42 -17.67 8.89 -29.06
CA GLU A 42 -18.58 9.97 -28.69
C GLU A 42 -17.86 10.85 -27.66
N LYS A 43 -17.86 12.17 -27.87
CA LYS A 43 -17.49 13.11 -26.82
C LYS A 43 -18.63 13.12 -25.81
N CYS A 44 -18.61 12.19 -24.85
CA CYS A 44 -19.48 12.26 -23.70
C CYS A 44 -19.26 13.62 -23.02
N GLY A 45 -20.32 14.43 -22.93
CA GLY A 45 -20.30 15.79 -22.36
C GLY A 45 -20.05 15.84 -20.85
N ILE A 46 -19.67 14.72 -20.24
CA ILE A 46 -19.40 14.54 -18.82
C ILE A 46 -18.06 13.79 -18.72
N CYS A 47 -16.94 14.50 -18.90
CA CYS A 47 -15.62 13.92 -18.71
C CYS A 47 -15.28 13.88 -17.21
N GLY A 48 -16.03 13.03 -16.48
CA GLY A 48 -15.90 12.82 -15.04
C GLY A 48 -14.52 12.28 -14.66
N GLN A 49 -14.06 12.66 -13.46
CA GLN A 49 -12.76 12.25 -12.93
C GLN A 49 -12.69 10.72 -12.77
N PRO A 50 -11.51 10.08 -12.90
CA PRO A 50 -11.40 8.63 -12.75
C PRO A 50 -11.58 8.21 -11.29
N ASN A 51 -12.29 7.10 -11.04
CA ASN A 51 -12.30 6.45 -9.73
C ASN A 51 -10.91 5.90 -9.38
N VAL A 52 -10.54 5.96 -8.11
CA VAL A 52 -9.22 5.52 -7.62
C VAL A 52 -9.39 4.44 -6.55
N VAL A 53 -8.64 3.35 -6.67
CA VAL A 53 -8.54 2.31 -5.63
C VAL A 53 -7.07 2.10 -5.30
N MET A 54 -6.68 2.44 -4.07
CA MET A 54 -5.34 2.24 -3.53
C MET A 54 -5.34 1.03 -2.60
N VAL A 55 -4.66 -0.04 -2.99
CA VAL A 55 -4.44 -1.22 -2.13
C VAL A 55 -3.03 -1.14 -1.56
N MET A 56 -2.92 -1.15 -0.23
CA MET A 56 -1.67 -0.99 0.50
C MET A 56 -1.44 -2.19 1.43
N CYS A 57 -0.36 -2.93 1.21
CA CYS A 57 0.05 -4.04 2.07
C CYS A 57 1.05 -3.55 3.15
N ASP A 58 1.11 -4.21 4.30
CA ASP A 58 1.99 -3.82 5.41
C ASP A 58 3.18 -4.79 5.54
N SER A 59 4.40 -4.25 5.53
CA SER A 59 5.66 -5.03 5.49
C SER A 59 5.88 -5.88 4.22
N PHE A 60 5.31 -5.48 3.08
CA PHE A 60 5.49 -6.19 1.80
C PHE A 60 6.81 -5.84 1.12
N ASP A 61 7.68 -6.83 0.88
CA ASP A 61 8.95 -6.61 0.18
C ASP A 61 8.81 -6.84 -1.34
N GLY A 62 8.77 -5.74 -2.10
CA GLY A 62 8.71 -5.78 -3.56
C GLY A 62 9.93 -6.43 -4.23
N ARG A 63 11.10 -6.47 -3.58
CA ARG A 63 12.33 -7.07 -4.11
C ARG A 63 12.21 -8.59 -4.14
N LEU A 64 11.72 -9.16 -3.04
CA LEU A 64 11.41 -10.59 -2.87
C LEU A 64 10.12 -11.01 -3.59
N THR A 65 9.56 -10.16 -4.45
CA THR A 65 8.28 -10.39 -5.13
C THR A 65 8.37 -10.17 -6.63
N PHE A 66 8.82 -8.98 -7.05
CA PHE A 66 8.70 -8.50 -8.42
C PHE A 66 9.97 -8.64 -9.25
N HIS A 67 11.07 -9.13 -8.66
CA HIS A 67 12.27 -9.49 -9.40
C HIS A 67 11.93 -10.57 -10.45
N PRO A 68 12.41 -10.48 -11.71
CA PRO A 68 12.07 -11.44 -12.76
C PRO A 68 12.40 -12.91 -12.43
N GLU A 69 13.41 -13.13 -11.59
CA GLU A 69 13.93 -14.44 -11.18
C GLU A 69 13.33 -14.95 -9.85
N ASN A 70 12.35 -14.25 -9.27
CA ASN A 70 11.79 -14.61 -7.98
C ASN A 70 10.61 -15.60 -8.11
N GLU A 71 10.83 -16.82 -7.64
CA GLU A 71 9.86 -17.93 -7.64
C GLU A 71 9.27 -18.22 -6.24
N THR A 72 9.48 -17.33 -5.26
CA THR A 72 9.21 -17.63 -3.83
C THR A 72 7.72 -17.92 -3.54
N VAL A 73 6.79 -17.22 -4.18
CA VAL A 73 5.32 -17.39 -3.98
C VAL A 73 4.52 -17.07 -5.24
N ALA A 74 3.46 -17.85 -5.50
CA ALA A 74 2.54 -17.62 -6.60
C ALA A 74 1.61 -16.42 -6.35
N LEU A 75 1.72 -15.38 -7.19
CA LEU A 75 0.90 -14.16 -7.08
C LEU A 75 0.13 -13.87 -8.39
N PRO A 76 -0.89 -14.68 -8.72
CA PRO A 76 -1.60 -14.59 -10.00
C PRO A 76 -2.34 -13.26 -10.18
N PHE A 77 -2.95 -12.72 -9.12
CA PHE A 77 -3.68 -11.45 -9.19
C PHE A 77 -2.76 -10.24 -9.35
N ILE A 78 -1.59 -10.23 -8.71
CA ILE A 78 -0.60 -9.14 -8.92
C ILE A 78 0.06 -9.28 -10.30
N THR A 79 0.26 -10.51 -10.78
CA THR A 79 0.69 -10.78 -12.16
C THR A 79 -0.33 -10.25 -13.18
N LEU A 80 -1.64 -10.40 -12.92
CA LEU A 80 -2.69 -9.81 -13.74
C LEU A 80 -2.62 -8.27 -13.74
N MET A 81 -2.51 -7.64 -12.57
CA MET A 81 -2.35 -6.18 -12.46
C MET A 81 -1.09 -5.68 -13.20
N ARG A 82 0.04 -6.38 -13.08
CA ARG A 82 1.28 -6.08 -13.83
C ARG A 82 1.08 -6.14 -15.34
N ARG A 83 0.35 -7.13 -15.85
CA ARG A 83 0.07 -7.29 -17.30
C ARG A 83 -0.91 -6.25 -17.86
N GLN A 84 -1.70 -5.60 -17.01
CA GLN A 84 -2.68 -4.57 -17.39
C GLN A 84 -2.26 -3.15 -17.00
N GLY A 85 -1.11 -2.98 -16.35
CA GLY A 85 -0.68 -1.70 -15.77
C GLY A 85 0.82 -1.45 -15.91
N SER A 86 1.43 -0.90 -14.87
CA SER A 86 2.84 -0.53 -14.85
C SER A 86 3.49 -0.95 -13.53
N LEU A 87 4.75 -1.39 -13.60
CA LEU A 87 5.53 -1.83 -12.45
C LEU A 87 6.73 -0.89 -12.26
N PHE A 88 6.84 -0.30 -11.08
CA PHE A 88 7.99 0.51 -10.69
C PHE A 88 8.97 -0.38 -9.91
N LEU A 89 10.07 -0.79 -10.56
CA LEU A 89 11.09 -1.64 -9.94
C LEU A 89 11.90 -0.89 -8.86
N ASN A 90 12.10 0.42 -9.06
CA ASN A 90 12.91 1.30 -8.21
C ASN A 90 12.01 2.24 -7.39
N ALA A 91 11.10 1.66 -6.59
CA ALA A 91 10.22 2.39 -5.68
C ALA A 91 10.70 2.20 -4.23
N TYR A 92 10.94 3.30 -3.53
CA TYR A 92 11.50 3.31 -2.17
C TYR A 92 10.55 4.07 -1.22
N THR A 93 10.39 3.58 0.01
CA THR A 93 9.72 4.34 1.06
C THR A 93 10.64 5.42 1.64
N ASN A 94 10.06 6.54 2.08
CA ASN A 94 10.76 7.62 2.78
C ASN A 94 11.36 7.18 4.12
N SER A 95 10.79 6.15 4.76
CA SER A 95 11.32 5.55 5.98
C SER A 95 10.84 4.09 6.12
N PRO A 96 11.72 3.11 6.40
CA PRO A 96 11.37 1.69 6.47
C PRO A 96 10.66 1.29 7.80
N ILE A 97 9.80 2.17 8.33
CA ILE A 97 9.06 1.99 9.59
C ILE A 97 7.59 2.36 9.32
N CYS A 98 6.65 1.64 9.93
CA CYS A 98 5.21 1.70 9.60
C CYS A 98 4.62 3.12 9.70
N CYS A 99 4.64 3.76 10.88
CA CYS A 99 4.09 5.11 11.05
C CYS A 99 4.82 6.18 10.22
N PRO A 100 6.17 6.24 10.21
CA PRO A 100 6.94 7.18 9.39
C PRO A 100 6.66 7.10 7.88
N SER A 101 6.60 5.87 7.34
CA SER A 101 6.27 5.61 5.92
C SER A 101 4.87 6.11 5.58
N ARG A 102 3.90 5.84 6.47
CA ARG A 102 2.50 6.20 6.28
C ARG A 102 2.29 7.71 6.47
N ALA A 103 2.89 8.33 7.48
CA ALA A 103 2.86 9.78 7.67
C ALA A 103 3.35 10.54 6.43
N ALA A 104 4.46 10.08 5.83
CA ALA A 104 4.97 10.64 4.58
C ALA A 104 4.01 10.42 3.39
N MET A 105 3.52 9.18 3.20
CA MET A 105 2.58 8.84 2.13
C MET A 105 1.25 9.59 2.22
N TRP A 106 0.71 9.78 3.43
CA TRP A 106 -0.59 10.42 3.64
C TRP A 106 -0.51 11.94 3.50
N SER A 107 0.54 12.59 4.00
CA SER A 107 0.75 14.04 3.90
C SER A 107 1.37 14.51 2.57
N GLY A 108 2.11 13.64 1.87
CA GLY A 108 2.96 14.01 0.75
C GLY A 108 4.27 14.71 1.15
N LEU A 109 4.62 14.72 2.45
CA LEU A 109 5.80 15.39 3.01
C LEU A 109 6.90 14.39 3.39
N PHE A 110 8.15 14.85 3.42
CA PHE A 110 9.25 14.04 3.94
C PHE A 110 9.16 13.86 5.46
N THR A 111 9.69 12.74 5.96
CA THR A 111 9.70 12.38 7.39
C THR A 111 10.28 13.45 8.32
N HIS A 112 11.24 14.26 7.85
CA HIS A 112 11.81 15.35 8.65
C HIS A 112 10.89 16.58 8.78
N LEU A 113 9.89 16.73 7.90
CA LEU A 113 8.88 17.79 7.96
C LEU A 113 7.69 17.38 8.84
N THR A 114 7.38 16.08 8.90
CA THR A 114 6.33 15.54 9.76
C THR A 114 6.82 15.16 11.15
N GLU A 115 8.14 15.11 11.34
CA GLU A 115 8.83 14.64 12.55
C GLU A 115 8.43 13.22 12.99
N SER A 116 7.84 12.44 12.09
CA SER A 116 7.42 11.06 12.35
C SER A 116 8.62 10.14 12.23
N TRP A 117 9.56 10.20 13.19
CA TRP A 117 10.83 9.47 13.13
C TRP A 117 10.71 7.97 13.45
N ASN A 118 9.64 7.58 14.14
CA ASN A 118 9.38 6.20 14.58
C ASN A 118 7.87 5.99 14.79
N ASN A 119 7.47 4.87 15.38
CA ASN A 119 6.05 4.58 15.61
C ASN A 119 5.41 5.34 16.80
N PHE A 120 6.17 6.15 17.55
CA PHE A 120 5.64 6.96 18.66
C PHE A 120 4.85 8.17 18.16
N LYS A 121 5.46 8.96 17.24
CA LYS A 121 4.85 10.14 16.62
C LYS A 121 4.46 9.84 15.17
N GLY A 122 3.17 9.96 14.85
CA GLY A 122 2.65 10.08 13.50
C GLY A 122 2.36 11.55 13.13
N LEU A 123 1.52 11.77 12.12
CA LEU A 123 0.92 13.07 11.85
C LEU A 123 0.04 13.51 13.02
N ASP A 124 0.03 14.82 13.28
CA ASP A 124 -0.93 15.45 14.18
C ASP A 124 -2.35 15.39 13.57
N PRO A 125 -3.43 15.35 14.39
CA PRO A 125 -4.79 15.08 13.90
C PRO A 125 -5.34 16.00 12.80
N ASN A 126 -4.76 17.20 12.65
CA ASN A 126 -5.22 18.25 11.72
C ASN A 126 -4.37 18.36 10.45
N TYR A 127 -3.43 17.43 10.20
CA TYR A 127 -2.66 17.42 8.95
C TYR A 127 -3.56 17.18 7.74
N THR A 128 -3.45 18.02 6.72
CA THR A 128 -4.06 17.77 5.42
C THR A 128 -3.42 16.55 4.77
N THR A 129 -4.24 15.57 4.39
CA THR A 129 -3.81 14.38 3.65
C THR A 129 -4.23 14.46 2.18
N TRP A 130 -3.61 13.64 1.32
CA TRP A 130 -3.99 13.55 -0.08
C TRP A 130 -5.46 13.15 -0.28
N MET A 131 -6.08 12.39 0.64
CA MET A 131 -7.50 12.05 0.54
C MET A 131 -8.40 13.24 0.83
N ASP A 132 -8.01 14.13 1.74
CA ASP A 132 -8.78 15.34 2.05
C ASP A 132 -8.66 16.35 0.88
N LEU A 133 -7.51 16.37 0.19
CA LEU A 133 -7.36 17.07 -1.08
C LEU A 133 -8.27 16.50 -2.18
N MET A 134 -8.46 15.18 -2.24
CA MET A 134 -9.38 14.56 -3.20
C MET A 134 -10.85 14.87 -2.86
N GLU A 135 -11.24 14.84 -1.58
CA GLU A 135 -12.58 15.22 -1.11
C GLU A 135 -12.92 16.66 -1.53
N ASN A 136 -12.00 17.59 -1.30
CA ASN A 136 -12.07 18.98 -1.74
C ASN A 136 -12.10 19.17 -3.27
N LYS A 137 -11.91 18.10 -4.06
CA LYS A 137 -12.05 18.09 -5.53
C LYS A 137 -13.30 17.35 -6.02
N GLY A 138 -14.22 17.00 -5.12
CA GLY A 138 -15.51 16.38 -5.44
C GLY A 138 -15.49 14.84 -5.42
N TYR A 139 -14.46 14.22 -4.85
CA TYR A 139 -14.42 12.77 -4.71
C TYR A 139 -15.17 12.29 -3.46
N TYR A 140 -15.97 11.23 -3.60
CA TYR A 140 -16.43 10.45 -2.45
C TYR A 140 -15.27 9.65 -1.85
N ILE A 141 -14.95 9.84 -0.58
CA ILE A 141 -13.83 9.15 0.08
C ILE A 141 -14.28 7.91 0.84
N LYS A 142 -13.53 6.81 0.72
CA LYS A 142 -13.67 5.63 1.56
C LYS A 142 -12.31 5.10 2.03
N LYS A 143 -12.22 4.75 3.31
CA LYS A 143 -11.00 4.28 3.98
C LYS A 143 -11.34 2.96 4.69
N TYR A 144 -10.65 1.86 4.35
CA TYR A 144 -10.81 0.54 4.94
C TYR A 144 -9.47 0.00 5.45
N GLY A 145 -9.48 -0.67 6.60
CA GLY A 145 -8.30 -1.35 7.15
C GLY A 145 -7.25 -0.43 7.78
N LYS A 146 -5.96 -0.81 7.63
CA LYS A 146 -4.82 -0.21 8.35
C LYS A 146 -4.43 1.16 7.77
N LEU A 147 -4.58 2.21 8.58
CA LEU A 147 -4.24 3.60 8.20
C LEU A 147 -2.85 4.00 8.70
N ASP A 148 -2.64 3.88 10.02
CA ASP A 148 -1.38 3.99 10.78
C ASP A 148 -0.49 5.21 10.46
N TYR A 149 -1.06 6.31 9.98
CA TYR A 149 -0.34 7.58 9.78
C TYR A 149 -0.38 8.51 11.00
N THR A 150 -1.21 8.21 12.01
CA THR A 150 -1.37 8.96 13.26
C THR A 150 -0.71 8.26 14.45
N SER A 151 -0.40 9.04 15.49
CA SER A 151 0.16 8.53 16.75
C SER A 151 -0.79 7.56 17.49
N GLY A 152 -0.23 6.67 18.31
CA GLY A 152 -0.99 5.87 19.29
C GLY A 152 -1.48 4.48 18.83
N HIS A 153 -1.32 4.10 17.56
CA HIS A 153 -1.77 2.80 17.04
C HIS A 153 -0.77 1.62 17.22
N HIS A 154 0.39 1.88 17.82
CA HIS A 154 1.49 0.91 17.93
C HIS A 154 1.74 0.46 19.39
N SER A 155 2.25 -0.78 19.56
CA SER A 155 2.62 -1.32 20.90
C SER A 155 3.68 -0.45 21.59
N LEU A 156 3.84 -0.60 22.91
CA LEU A 156 4.87 0.13 23.65
C LEU A 156 6.27 -0.24 23.14
N SER A 157 6.54 -1.55 22.94
CA SER A 157 7.72 -2.08 22.26
C SER A 157 8.01 -1.32 20.96
N ASN A 158 7.07 -1.33 20.00
CA ASN A 158 7.26 -0.69 18.70
C ASN A 158 7.50 0.84 18.77
N ARG A 159 7.05 1.50 19.84
CA ARG A 159 7.23 2.95 20.07
C ARG A 159 8.55 3.31 20.74
N VAL A 160 9.10 2.43 21.58
CA VAL A 160 10.29 2.71 22.42
C VAL A 160 11.50 1.91 21.94
N GLU A 161 11.36 0.60 21.79
CA GLU A 161 12.46 -0.35 21.55
C GLU A 161 13.18 -0.15 20.22
N ALA A 162 12.49 0.40 19.21
CA ALA A 162 13.10 0.67 17.91
C ALA A 162 14.37 1.54 18.01
N TRP A 163 14.52 2.31 19.09
CA TRP A 163 15.68 3.17 19.36
C TRP A 163 16.51 2.69 20.56
N THR A 164 15.96 1.82 21.42
CA THR A 164 16.61 1.39 22.68
C THR A 164 17.05 -0.08 22.72
N ARG A 165 16.83 -0.86 21.65
CA ARG A 165 17.20 -2.30 21.56
C ARG A 165 18.65 -2.63 21.87
N ASN A 166 19.56 -1.66 21.75
CA ASN A 166 21.00 -1.82 21.98
C ASN A 166 21.47 -1.11 23.27
N VAL A 167 20.56 -0.73 24.16
CA VAL A 167 20.90 -0.06 25.43
C VAL A 167 20.80 -1.08 26.57
N ASP A 168 21.79 -1.09 27.47
CA ASP A 168 21.84 -1.98 28.64
C ASP A 168 20.83 -1.59 29.73
N PHE A 169 19.53 -1.72 29.43
CA PHE A 169 18.48 -1.82 30.42
C PHE A 169 17.55 -3.00 30.11
N LEU A 170 16.89 -3.51 31.14
CA LEU A 170 16.04 -4.70 31.00
C LEU A 170 14.77 -4.38 30.19
N LEU A 171 14.85 -4.61 28.88
CA LEU A 171 13.69 -4.67 28.01
C LEU A 171 12.95 -6.00 28.19
N GLN A 172 11.63 -5.96 28.13
CA GLN A 172 10.80 -7.15 28.04
C GLN A 172 11.07 -7.83 26.70
N GLN A 173 11.77 -8.97 26.69
CA GLN A 173 12.01 -9.68 25.43
C GLN A 173 10.71 -10.28 24.89
N GLU A 174 10.11 -9.59 23.92
CA GLU A 174 9.11 -10.15 23.03
C GLU A 174 9.71 -11.32 22.23
N GLY A 175 8.98 -12.44 22.12
CA GLY A 175 9.44 -13.60 21.36
C GLY A 175 9.67 -13.28 19.88
N ARG A 176 10.49 -14.09 19.19
CA ARG A 176 10.78 -13.85 17.76
C ARG A 176 9.54 -14.13 16.89
N PRO A 177 9.34 -13.38 15.78
CA PRO A 177 8.24 -13.68 14.87
C PRO A 177 8.31 -15.09 14.29
N VAL A 178 7.18 -15.79 14.25
CA VAL A 178 7.05 -17.18 13.79
C VAL A 178 6.04 -17.30 12.65
N ALA A 179 6.30 -18.19 11.69
CA ALA A 179 5.32 -18.58 10.69
C ALA A 179 4.59 -19.85 11.16
N LYS A 180 3.25 -19.85 11.13
CA LYS A 180 2.42 -20.99 11.50
C LYS A 180 1.49 -21.38 10.36
N LEU A 181 1.57 -22.65 9.96
CA LEU A 181 0.62 -23.27 9.05
C LEU A 181 -0.68 -23.61 9.77
N ILE A 182 -1.81 -23.21 9.18
CA ILE A 182 -3.15 -23.53 9.69
C ILE A 182 -4.06 -24.07 8.57
N GLY A 183 -5.07 -24.83 8.97
CA GLY A 183 -6.00 -25.46 8.04
C GLY A 183 -5.33 -26.55 7.19
N ASN A 184 -5.81 -26.72 5.97
CA ASN A 184 -5.38 -27.76 5.03
C ASN A 184 -5.21 -27.18 3.61
N LYS A 185 -5.00 -28.04 2.60
CA LYS A 185 -4.86 -27.64 1.19
C LYS A 185 -6.13 -27.06 0.55
N THR A 186 -7.27 -26.97 1.24
CA THR A 186 -8.49 -26.29 0.74
C THR A 186 -8.85 -25.03 1.55
N TYR A 187 -8.10 -24.71 2.60
CA TYR A 187 -8.38 -23.57 3.47
C TYR A 187 -7.79 -22.27 2.91
N ILE A 188 -8.58 -21.51 2.16
CA ILE A 188 -8.13 -20.30 1.44
C ILE A 188 -8.06 -19.07 2.35
N ARG A 189 -9.03 -18.88 3.25
CA ARG A 189 -9.16 -17.65 4.06
C ARG A 189 -8.52 -17.80 5.43
N VAL A 190 -7.26 -17.38 5.55
CA VAL A 190 -6.46 -17.48 6.79
C VAL A 190 -6.46 -16.19 7.60
N MET A 191 -6.06 -15.07 6.98
CA MET A 191 -5.91 -13.78 7.64
C MET A 191 -7.29 -13.10 7.79
N GLN A 192 -8.12 -13.58 8.72
CA GLN A 192 -9.55 -13.23 8.77
C GLN A 192 -9.84 -11.72 8.84
N LYS A 193 -8.99 -10.93 9.51
CA LYS A 193 -9.14 -9.46 9.57
C LYS A 193 -9.03 -8.84 8.17
N ASP A 194 -8.01 -9.22 7.39
CA ASP A 194 -7.82 -8.71 6.04
C ASP A 194 -8.90 -9.21 5.07
N TRP A 195 -9.37 -10.45 5.23
CA TRP A 195 -10.51 -10.96 4.46
C TRP A 195 -11.81 -10.19 4.74
N LYS A 196 -12.12 -9.93 6.02
CA LYS A 196 -13.28 -9.11 6.40
C LYS A 196 -13.21 -7.72 5.78
N VAL A 197 -12.06 -7.03 5.92
CA VAL A 197 -11.85 -5.68 5.37
C VAL A 197 -11.93 -5.68 3.83
N THR A 198 -11.41 -6.73 3.17
CA THR A 198 -11.51 -6.90 1.71
C THR A 198 -12.94 -7.14 1.25
N ASP A 199 -13.71 -7.95 1.98
CA ASP A 199 -15.12 -8.22 1.70
C ASP A 199 -15.98 -6.97 1.91
N GLU A 200 -15.73 -6.18 2.97
CA GLU A 200 -16.38 -4.89 3.22
C GLU A 200 -16.14 -3.92 2.06
N ALA A 201 -14.88 -3.70 1.66
CA ALA A 201 -14.53 -2.86 0.52
C ALA A 201 -15.16 -3.34 -0.80
N THR A 202 -15.15 -4.66 -1.04
CA THR A 202 -15.74 -5.26 -2.25
C THR A 202 -17.27 -5.12 -2.27
N THR A 203 -17.92 -5.25 -1.11
CA THR A 203 -19.37 -5.10 -0.95
C THR A 203 -19.78 -3.66 -1.19
N TRP A 204 -19.04 -2.71 -0.61
CA TRP A 204 -19.24 -1.27 -0.82
C TRP A 204 -19.10 -0.88 -2.29
N ILE A 205 -18.04 -1.35 -2.98
CA ILE A 205 -17.86 -1.10 -4.42
C ILE A 205 -19.04 -1.59 -5.25
N LYS A 206 -19.55 -2.81 -4.97
CA LYS A 206 -20.65 -3.41 -5.73
C LYS A 206 -22.00 -2.73 -5.47
N ASN A 207 -22.29 -2.43 -4.21
CA ASN A 207 -23.65 -2.11 -3.75
C ASN A 207 -23.89 -0.61 -3.51
N GLU A 208 -22.84 0.19 -3.30
CA GLU A 208 -22.93 1.61 -2.97
C GLU A 208 -22.21 2.48 -4.00
N ALA A 209 -20.96 2.17 -4.33
CA ALA A 209 -20.16 3.00 -5.25
C ALA A 209 -20.76 3.10 -6.66
N THR A 210 -21.49 2.06 -7.10
CA THR A 210 -22.25 2.02 -8.36
C THR A 210 -23.43 3.00 -8.42
N LYS A 211 -23.85 3.56 -7.27
CA LYS A 211 -24.96 4.52 -7.17
C LYS A 211 -24.48 5.98 -7.05
N LEU A 212 -23.17 6.21 -6.98
CA LEU A 212 -22.60 7.55 -6.86
C LEU A 212 -22.66 8.28 -8.21
N SER A 213 -23.12 9.53 -8.20
CA SER A 213 -23.03 10.45 -9.34
C SER A 213 -21.64 11.09 -9.47
N GLN A 214 -20.88 11.13 -8.37
CA GLN A 214 -19.51 11.63 -8.32
C GLN A 214 -18.49 10.49 -8.24
N SER A 215 -17.27 10.76 -8.68
CA SER A 215 -16.16 9.81 -8.63
C SER A 215 -15.75 9.49 -7.18
N PHE A 216 -15.14 8.32 -6.95
CA PHE A 216 -14.71 7.91 -5.60
C PHE A 216 -13.21 7.62 -5.51
N VAL A 217 -12.67 7.76 -4.30
CA VAL A 217 -11.36 7.25 -3.90
C VAL A 217 -11.56 6.24 -2.77
N LEU A 218 -11.07 5.02 -2.95
CA LEU A 218 -11.02 4.00 -1.91
C LEU A 218 -9.57 3.69 -1.54
N TYR A 219 -9.24 3.78 -0.26
CA TYR A 219 -8.01 3.25 0.31
C TYR A 219 -8.33 1.93 1.05
N LEU A 220 -7.57 0.88 0.75
CA LEU A 220 -7.65 -0.46 1.35
C LEU A 220 -6.29 -0.83 1.96
N GLY A 221 -6.14 -0.65 3.27
CA GLY A 221 -4.95 -1.02 4.02
C GLY A 221 -5.03 -2.45 4.56
N LEU A 222 -4.30 -3.38 3.95
CA LEU A 222 -4.17 -4.76 4.42
C LEU A 222 -3.04 -4.86 5.45
N ASN A 223 -3.21 -5.73 6.45
CA ASN A 223 -2.17 -6.05 7.42
C ASN A 223 -1.15 -7.05 6.85
N LEU A 224 -1.56 -7.94 5.95
CA LEU A 224 -0.67 -8.85 5.21
C LEU A 224 0.51 -8.10 4.52
N PRO A 225 1.74 -8.65 4.53
CA PRO A 225 2.21 -9.85 5.24
C PRO A 225 2.62 -9.65 6.70
N HIS A 226 2.42 -8.47 7.32
CA HIS A 226 2.74 -8.24 8.73
C HIS A 226 2.08 -9.31 9.62
N PRO A 227 2.84 -9.95 10.52
CA PRO A 227 2.32 -10.98 11.41
C PRO A 227 1.32 -10.41 12.44
N TYR A 228 0.42 -11.25 12.96
CA TYR A 228 -0.50 -10.88 14.05
C TYR A 228 0.19 -10.96 15.41
N PRO A 229 -0.29 -10.26 16.45
CA PRO A 229 0.19 -10.49 17.82
C PRO A 229 0.05 -11.96 18.23
N SER A 230 1.10 -12.52 18.83
CA SER A 230 1.07 -13.85 19.44
C SER A 230 0.29 -13.84 20.77
N PRO A 231 -0.07 -15.02 21.34
CA PRO A 231 -0.84 -15.09 22.58
C PRO A 231 -0.20 -14.35 23.75
N SER A 232 -1.02 -13.93 24.72
CA SER A 232 -0.59 -13.15 25.90
C SER A 232 0.14 -13.96 26.98
N SER A 233 0.59 -15.18 26.68
CA SER A 233 1.39 -16.04 27.55
C SER A 233 2.06 -17.19 26.76
N GLY A 234 3.05 -17.84 27.37
CA GLY A 234 3.79 -18.96 26.80
C GLY A 234 5.11 -18.56 26.11
N GLU A 235 5.81 -19.54 25.51
CA GLU A 235 7.15 -19.38 24.90
C GLU A 235 7.20 -18.32 23.79
N ASN A 236 6.08 -18.04 23.14
CA ASN A 236 5.95 -17.03 22.08
C ASN A 236 5.23 -15.75 22.57
N TYR A 237 5.23 -15.48 23.88
CA TYR A 237 4.64 -14.25 24.42
C TYR A 237 5.33 -13.00 23.87
N GLY A 238 4.55 -11.99 23.50
CA GLY A 238 5.04 -10.77 22.85
C GLY A 238 5.46 -10.94 21.39
N ALA A 239 5.61 -12.17 20.90
CA ALA A 239 5.97 -12.43 19.52
C ALA A 239 4.88 -11.98 18.53
N SER A 240 5.16 -12.16 17.24
CA SER A 240 4.13 -12.03 16.22
C SER A 240 4.07 -13.29 15.33
N THR A 241 2.88 -13.79 15.06
CA THR A 241 2.64 -14.99 14.25
C THR A 241 2.10 -14.63 12.86
N PHE A 242 2.86 -14.96 11.82
CA PHE A 242 2.36 -14.97 10.44
C PHE A 242 1.56 -16.25 10.23
N LEU A 243 0.28 -16.12 9.87
CA LEU A 243 -0.60 -17.25 9.59
C LEU A 243 -0.70 -17.45 8.07
N THR A 244 -0.47 -18.67 7.61
CA THR A 244 -0.74 -19.07 6.23
C THR A 244 -1.27 -20.50 6.18
N SER A 245 -1.80 -20.93 5.03
CA SER A 245 -2.28 -22.30 4.83
C SER A 245 -1.48 -23.01 3.75
N PRO A 246 -1.47 -24.35 3.73
CA PRO A 246 -0.83 -25.13 2.67
C PRO A 246 -1.39 -24.84 1.26
N TYR A 247 -2.57 -24.22 1.14
CA TYR A 247 -3.12 -23.76 -0.14
C TYR A 247 -2.23 -22.69 -0.80
N TRP A 248 -1.73 -21.72 -0.02
CA TRP A 248 -0.91 -20.60 -0.52
C TRP A 248 0.58 -20.92 -0.63
N LEU A 249 1.03 -22.06 -0.11
CA LEU A 249 2.43 -22.49 -0.17
C LEU A 249 2.79 -23.35 -1.39
N GLN A 250 1.94 -23.35 -2.42
CA GLN A 250 2.35 -23.89 -3.72
C GLN A 250 3.44 -22.96 -4.28
N ARG A 251 4.68 -23.46 -4.33
CA ARG A 251 5.76 -22.83 -5.10
C ARG A 251 5.35 -22.79 -6.57
N VAL A 252 5.80 -21.75 -7.26
CA VAL A 252 5.57 -21.54 -8.70
C VAL A 252 6.38 -22.55 -9.51
#